data_AF-A2D4F0-F1
#
_entry.id   AF-A2D4F0-F1
#
_cell.length_a   1.000
_cell.length_b   1.000
_cell.length_c   1.000
_cell.angle_alpha   90.00
_cell.angle_beta   90.00
_cell.angle_gamma   90.00
#
_symmetry.space_group_name_H-M   'P 1'
#
loop_
_entity.id
_entity.type
_entity.pdbx_description
1 polymer ?
#
loop_
_entity_poly.entity_id
_entity_poly.type
_entity_poly.pdbx_seq_one_letter_code
_entity_poly.pdbx_strand_id
1 'polypeptide(L)'
;LTFFPQHFLGLAGMPRRYSDFPDSYLTWNIVSTLGSTISLFAILYFLFIIWESMITQRTPAFPMQLSSSIEWYHTLPPAEHTY
;
A
#
# COMPACT_ATOMS: atom_id res chain seq x y z
N LEU A 1 -9.21 5.12 -4.07
CA LEU A 1 -10.10 5.11 -5.25
C LEU A 1 -10.78 3.77 -5.48
N THR A 2 -10.10 2.64 -5.26
CA THR A 2 -10.68 1.30 -5.48
C THR A 2 -11.86 0.98 -4.55
N PHE A 3 -11.68 1.15 -3.24
CA PHE A 3 -12.64 0.66 -2.23
C PHE A 3 -13.76 1.64 -1.86
N PHE A 4 -13.57 2.93 -2.14
CA PHE A 4 -14.60 3.92 -1.78
C PHE A 4 -15.89 3.76 -2.60
N PRO A 5 -15.87 3.64 -3.95
CA PRO A 5 -17.05 3.35 -4.77
C PRO A 5 -17.84 2.10 -4.36
N GLN A 6 -17.17 1.10 -3.77
CA GLN A 6 -17.80 -0.15 -3.33
C GLN A 6 -18.86 0.08 -2.23
N HIS A 7 -18.74 1.16 -1.45
CA HIS A 7 -19.75 1.52 -0.44
C HIS A 7 -21.06 1.95 -1.11
N PHE A 8 -20.99 2.76 -2.17
CA PHE A 8 -22.18 3.18 -2.93
C PHE A 8 -22.80 2.02 -3.70
N LEU A 9 -21.98 1.13 -4.28
CA LEU A 9 -22.46 -0.09 -4.93
C LEU A 9 -23.19 -1.02 -3.93
N GLY A 10 -22.67 -1.14 -2.71
CA GLY A 10 -23.33 -1.90 -1.65
C GLY A 10 -24.67 -1.31 -1.22
N LEU A 11 -24.75 0.02 -1.07
CA LEU A 11 -26.01 0.72 -0.76
C LEU A 11 -27.05 0.60 -1.88
N ALA A 12 -26.59 0.56 -3.14
CA ALA A 12 -27.44 0.36 -4.31
C ALA A 12 -27.88 -1.11 -4.51
N GLY A 13 -27.44 -2.04 -3.64
CA GLY A 13 -27.86 -3.43 -3.65
C GLY A 13 -27.08 -4.33 -4.61
N MET A 14 -25.89 -3.92 -5.06
CA MET A 14 -25.05 -4.75 -5.91
C MET A 14 -24.59 -6.02 -5.16
N PRO A 15 -24.96 -7.23 -5.62
CA PRO A 15 -24.55 -8.46 -4.97
C PRO A 15 -23.08 -8.79 -5.26
N ARG A 16 -22.40 -9.42 -4.30
CA ARG A 16 -20.98 -9.78 -4.42
C ARG A 16 -20.81 -10.98 -5.37
N ARG A 17 -19.66 -11.03 -6.05
CA ARG A 17 -19.18 -12.18 -6.87
C ARG A 17 -19.93 -12.37 -8.20
N TYR A 18 -20.40 -11.29 -8.80
CA TYR A 18 -20.99 -11.32 -10.15
C TYR A 18 -19.95 -10.85 -11.18
N SER A 19 -19.86 -11.57 -12.29
CA SER A 19 -19.07 -11.18 -13.46
C SER A 19 -19.71 -10.01 -14.19
N ASP A 20 -21.03 -10.07 -14.33
CA ASP A 20 -21.84 -9.13 -15.08
C ASP A 20 -22.81 -8.40 -14.17
N PHE A 21 -23.04 -7.13 -14.46
CA PHE A 21 -23.89 -6.25 -13.66
C PHE A 21 -24.66 -5.28 -14.57
N PRO A 22 -25.85 -4.81 -14.14
CA PRO A 22 -26.60 -3.79 -14.86
C PRO A 22 -25.79 -2.51 -15.12
N ASP A 23 -26.09 -1.82 -16.21
CA ASP A 23 -25.43 -0.57 -16.63
C ASP A 23 -25.48 0.54 -15.55
N SER A 24 -26.44 0.49 -14.62
CA SER A 24 -26.53 1.42 -13.49
C SER A 24 -25.31 1.40 -12.56
N TYR A 25 -24.56 0.29 -12.51
CA TYR A 25 -23.37 0.14 -11.68
C TYR A 25 -22.06 0.45 -12.40
N LEU A 26 -22.12 0.70 -13.71
CA LEU A 26 -20.93 0.85 -14.56
C LEU A 26 -20.05 2.02 -14.13
N THR A 27 -20.64 3.16 -13.77
CA THR A 27 -19.90 4.36 -13.37
C THR A 27 -18.99 4.10 -12.17
N TRP A 28 -19.53 3.52 -11.10
CA TRP A 28 -18.77 3.21 -9.89
C TRP A 28 -17.77 2.08 -10.08
N ASN A 29 -18.09 1.09 -10.93
CA ASN A 29 -17.14 0.04 -11.30
C ASN A 29 -15.95 0.59 -12.09
N ILE A 30 -16.14 1.54 -13.02
CA ILE A 30 -15.02 2.19 -13.74
C ILE A 30 -14.11 2.97 -12.78
N VAL A 31 -14.68 3.73 -11.84
CA VAL A 31 -13.85 4.44 -10.84
C VAL A 31 -13.08 3.45 -9.98
N SER A 32 -13.70 2.31 -9.61
CA SER A 32 -13.04 1.26 -8.84
C SER A 32 -11.88 0.62 -9.63
N THR A 33 -12.05 0.34 -10.93
CA THR A 33 -10.99 -0.23 -11.78
C THR A 33 -9.85 0.76 -12.04
N LEU A 34 -10.14 2.04 -12.20
CA LEU A 34 -9.08 3.08 -12.24
C LEU A 34 -8.29 3.11 -10.92
N GLY A 35 -8.96 2.92 -9.79
CA GLY A 35 -8.28 2.78 -8.50
C GLY A 35 -7.36 1.56 -8.44
N SER A 36 -7.78 0.42 -8.98
CA SER A 36 -6.98 -0.81 -8.93
C SER A 36 -5.73 -0.72 -9.79
N THR A 37 -5.80 -0.10 -10.97
CA THR A 37 -4.62 0.12 -11.83
C THR A 37 -3.60 1.03 -11.13
N ILE A 38 -4.05 2.11 -10.47
CA ILE A 38 -3.16 2.97 -9.67
C ILE A 38 -2.47 2.16 -8.56
N SER A 39 -3.21 1.29 -7.86
CA SER A 39 -2.64 0.46 -6.80
C SER A 39 -1.61 -0.56 -7.32
N LEU A 40 -1.80 -1.09 -8.53
CA LEU A 40 -0.83 -1.96 -9.18
C LEU A 40 0.49 -1.22 -9.43
N PHE A 41 0.42 -0.01 -10.01
CA PHE A 41 1.61 0.81 -10.21
C PHE A 41 2.28 1.19 -8.89
N ALA A 42 1.52 1.47 -7.83
CA ALA A 42 2.07 1.75 -6.52
C ALA A 42 2.88 0.57 -5.95
N ILE A 43 2.40 -0.66 -6.10
CA ILE A 43 3.13 -1.86 -5.65
C ILE A 43 4.41 -2.07 -6.48
N LEU A 44 4.33 -1.92 -7.80
CA LEU A 44 5.53 -2.01 -8.66
C LEU A 44 6.57 -0.96 -8.27
N TYR A 45 6.13 0.27 -7.99
CA TYR A 45 7.00 1.34 -7.53
C TYR A 45 7.59 1.05 -6.14
N PHE A 46 6.81 0.48 -5.23
CA PHE A 46 7.29 0.06 -3.91
C PHE A 46 8.39 -1.02 -4.01
N LEU A 47 8.21 -2.01 -4.90
CA LEU A 47 9.25 -3.01 -5.16
C LEU A 47 10.52 -2.37 -5.72
N PHE A 48 10.38 -1.36 -6.59
CA PHE A 48 11.53 -0.61 -7.11
C PHE A 48 12.27 0.16 -6.01
N ILE A 49 11.55 0.78 -5.06
CA ILE A 49 12.16 1.47 -3.92
C ILE A 49 12.98 0.48 -3.06
N ILE A 50 12.42 -0.70 -2.75
CA ILE A 50 13.14 -1.73 -1.98
C ILE A 50 14.39 -2.17 -2.74
N TRP A 51 14.26 -2.46 -4.03
CA TRP A 51 15.37 -2.89 -4.87
C TRP A 51 16.49 -1.84 -4.90
N GLU A 52 16.16 -0.57 -5.11
CA GLU A 52 17.11 0.54 -5.12
C GLU A 52 17.80 0.70 -3.76
N SER A 53 17.05 0.57 -2.67
CA SER A 53 17.58 0.66 -1.31
C SER A 53 18.59 -0.46 -1.02
N MET A 54 18.36 -1.68 -1.52
CA MET A 54 19.26 -2.82 -1.29
C MET A 54 20.57 -2.69 -2.07
N ILE A 55 20.54 -2.05 -3.25
CA ILE A 55 21.74 -1.81 -4.06
C ILE A 55 22.57 -0.66 -3.49
N THR A 56 21.91 0.43 -3.11
CA THR A 56 22.60 1.68 -2.73
C THR A 56 23.01 1.74 -1.27
N GLN A 57 22.40 0.92 -0.39
CA GLN A 57 22.77 0.76 1.02
C GLN A 57 23.03 2.08 1.77
N ARG A 58 22.21 3.10 1.51
CA ARG A 58 22.39 4.41 2.12
C ARG A 58 22.06 4.35 3.60
N THR A 59 23.02 4.71 4.46
CA THR A 59 22.77 4.87 5.88
C THR A 59 21.94 6.14 6.13
N PRO A 60 20.93 6.11 7.02
CA PRO A 60 20.14 7.29 7.33
C PRO A 60 21.00 8.32 8.09
N ALA A 61 20.93 9.59 7.69
CA ALA A 61 21.71 10.66 8.32
C ALA A 61 21.19 11.02 9.73
N PHE A 62 19.87 10.94 9.95
CA PHE A 62 19.23 11.21 11.24
C PHE A 62 18.02 10.28 11.43
N PRO A 63 17.82 9.70 12.63
CA PRO A 63 16.60 8.96 12.93
C PRO A 63 15.42 9.93 13.03
N MET A 64 14.28 9.54 12.45
CA MET A 64 13.03 10.32 12.48
C MET A 64 12.04 9.81 13.56
N GLN A 65 12.45 8.78 14.30
CA GLN A 65 11.64 8.08 15.29
C GLN A 65 11.80 8.68 16.69
N LEU A 66 10.76 8.55 17.51
CA LEU A 66 10.82 8.89 18.93
C LEU A 66 11.58 7.80 19.68
N SER A 67 12.48 8.18 20.59
CA SER A 67 13.33 7.25 21.36
C SER A 67 12.60 6.57 22.54
N SER A 68 11.31 6.24 22.34
CA SER A 68 10.44 5.66 23.37
C SER A 68 10.61 4.15 23.54
N SER A 69 11.12 3.43 22.54
CA SER A 69 11.42 2.00 22.60
C SER A 69 12.91 1.72 22.45
N ILE A 70 13.38 0.60 23.01
CA ILE A 70 14.80 0.21 23.04
C ILE A 70 15.36 -0.03 21.63
N GLU A 71 14.50 -0.44 20.68
CA GLU A 71 14.89 -0.77 19.30
C GLU A 71 15.55 0.41 18.57
N TRP A 72 15.15 1.65 18.88
CA TRP A 72 15.66 2.86 18.23
C TRP A 72 17.01 3.34 18.77
N TYR A 73 17.53 2.73 19.83
CA TYR A 73 18.87 3.03 20.37
C TYR A 73 19.98 2.20 19.73
N HIS A 74 19.65 1.13 19.01
CA HIS A 74 20.65 0.28 18.36
C HIS A 74 21.27 0.96 17.13
N THR A 75 22.48 0.52 16.78
CA THR A 75 23.13 0.90 15.52
C THR A 75 22.39 0.28 14.33
N LEU A 76 22.63 0.84 13.14
CA LEU A 76 22.07 0.35 11.88
C LEU A 76 23.22 -0.12 10.98
N PRO A 77 23.43 -1.44 10.79
CA PRO A 77 22.68 -2.57 11.37
C PRO A 77 23.01 -2.84 12.85
N PRO A 78 22.11 -3.54 13.59
CA PRO A 78 22.38 -3.96 14.96
C PRO A 78 23.46 -5.04 14.99
N ALA A 79 24.08 -5.25 16.16
CA ALA A 79 25.04 -6.33 16.36
C ALA A 79 24.33 -7.69 16.36
N GLU A 80 25.04 -8.74 15.93
CA GLU A 80 24.53 -10.14 15.88
C GLU A 80 24.08 -10.64 17.26
N HIS A 81 24.72 -10.17 18.33
CA HIS A 81 24.36 -10.47 19.71
C HIS A 81 23.98 -9.20 20.45
N THR A 82 22.67 -8.96 20.52
CA THR A 82 22.06 -7.92 21.36
C THR A 82 21.18 -8.59 22.42
N TYR A 83 21.53 -8.36 23.69
CA TYR A 83 20.89 -8.85 24.94
C TYR A 83 20.65 -10.36 25.05
#